data_AF-A0A258C229-F1
#
_entry.id   AF-A0A258C229-F1
#
_cell.length_a   1.000
_cell.length_b   1.000
_cell.length_c   1.000
_cell.angle_alpha   90.00
_cell.angle_beta   90.00
_cell.angle_gamma   90.00
#
_symmetry.space_group_name_H-M   'P 1'
#
loop_
_entity.id
_entity.type
_entity.pdbx_description
1 polymer ?
#
loop_
_entity_poly.entity_id
_entity_poly.type
_entity_poly.pdbx_seq_one_letter_code
_entity_poly.pdbx_strand_id
1 'polypeptide(L)'
;MSGKAQQQSRLKELIQRGREQGYLTYAEVNDHLPEDISDPEQVEDIIRMINDMGINVFEVAPDADALLLAEADTDEAAAEEAAAALAAVETDIGRTTDPVRMYMREMGTVELLTREGEIEIAKRIEEGIREVMSAIAHFPGTVDSILADYDRVTTEGGRLSDILSGYIDPDDDGAAGPQQEVEPVVPAAAAKPAADGKDDEEEDDADTEEEEGDGGPDPEVARVRFGAVADQLEVAKKALKKHGRASKQAVEALQELAILFMPIKLIPK
;
A
#
# COMPACT_ATOMS: atom_id res chain seq x y z
N MET A 1 7.83 12.59 33.67
CA MET A 1 7.57 14.05 33.67
C MET A 1 8.88 14.85 33.78
N SER A 2 9.91 14.65 32.94
CA SER A 2 11.17 15.42 33.12
C SER A 2 12.02 15.70 31.88
N GLY A 3 11.88 14.98 30.76
CA GLY A 3 12.65 15.28 29.54
C GLY A 3 12.21 16.58 28.86
N LYS A 4 10.93 16.66 28.46
CA LYS A 4 10.34 17.79 27.72
C LYS A 4 10.42 19.13 28.44
N ALA A 5 10.18 19.17 29.76
CA ALA A 5 10.27 20.41 30.53
C ALA A 5 11.72 20.91 30.70
N GLN A 6 12.68 19.99 30.75
CA GLN A 6 14.10 20.33 30.85
C GLN A 6 14.67 20.76 29.49
N GLN A 7 14.16 20.19 28.39
CA GLN A 7 14.45 20.61 27.01
C GLN A 7 13.98 22.05 26.73
N GLN A 8 12.74 22.37 27.11
CA GLN A 8 12.19 23.74 27.03
C GLN A 8 13.03 24.77 27.80
N SER A 9 13.57 24.39 28.97
CA SER A 9 14.44 25.29 29.75
C SER A 9 15.74 25.57 29.00
N ARG A 10 16.38 24.54 28.42
CA ARG A 10 17.68 24.66 27.76
C ARG A 10 17.64 25.50 26.49
N LEU A 11 16.60 25.34 25.67
CA LEU A 11 16.43 26.10 24.43
C LEU A 11 16.07 27.56 24.74
N LYS A 12 15.25 27.80 25.77
CA LYS A 12 14.94 29.14 26.26
C LYS A 12 16.16 29.87 26.82
N GLU A 13 17.03 29.15 27.54
CA GLU A 13 18.31 29.66 28.04
C GLU A 13 19.26 30.03 26.88
N LEU A 14 19.30 29.23 25.82
CA LEU A 14 20.09 29.53 24.62
C LEU A 14 19.62 30.81 23.93
N ILE A 15 18.31 30.97 23.74
CA ILE A 15 17.72 32.17 23.12
C ILE A 15 17.99 33.42 23.96
N GLN A 16 17.84 33.32 25.28
CA GLN A 16 18.16 34.41 26.22
C GLN A 16 19.63 34.85 26.06
N ARG A 17 20.55 33.88 26.02
CA ARG A 17 21.98 34.14 25.86
C ARG A 17 22.32 34.73 24.49
N GLY A 18 21.71 34.22 23.42
CA GLY A 18 21.87 34.75 22.06
C GLY A 18 21.37 36.18 21.91
N ARG A 19 20.27 36.55 22.58
CA ARG A 19 19.77 37.93 22.63
C ARG A 19 20.69 38.87 23.41
N GLU A 20 21.27 38.40 24.51
CA GLU A 20 22.20 39.20 25.33
C GLU A 20 23.56 39.42 24.64
N GLN A 21 24.02 38.43 23.87
CA GLN A 21 25.32 38.45 23.19
C GLN A 21 25.24 39.00 21.76
N GLY A 22 24.06 39.01 21.15
CA GLY A 22 23.84 39.43 19.77
C GLY A 22 24.27 38.40 18.71
N TYR A 23 24.76 37.24 19.14
CA TYR A 23 25.16 36.14 18.27
C TYR A 23 25.09 34.79 19.01
N LEU A 24 25.09 33.70 18.23
CA LEU A 24 25.28 32.33 18.71
C LEU A 24 26.26 31.59 17.80
N THR A 25 26.92 30.56 18.31
CA THR A 25 27.76 29.68 17.48
C THR A 25 27.09 28.36 17.14
N TYR A 26 27.46 27.72 16.03
CA TYR A 26 26.92 26.38 15.68
C TYR A 26 27.16 25.34 16.79
N ALA A 27 28.30 25.43 17.49
CA ALA A 27 28.61 24.56 18.61
C ALA A 27 27.63 24.78 19.78
N GLU A 28 27.35 26.04 20.13
CA GLU A 28 26.40 26.38 21.19
C GLU A 28 24.96 25.98 20.83
N VAL A 29 24.56 26.08 19.56
CA VAL A 29 23.25 25.60 19.11
C VAL A 29 23.15 24.08 19.21
N ASN A 30 24.18 23.36 18.75
CA ASN A 30 24.20 21.89 18.76
C ASN A 30 24.29 21.30 20.19
N ASP A 31 25.05 21.93 21.10
CA ASP A 31 25.18 21.48 22.50
C ASP A 31 23.88 21.64 23.31
N HIS A 32 23.03 22.57 22.90
CA HIS A 32 21.75 22.86 23.54
C HIS A 32 20.56 22.18 22.83
N LEU A 33 20.80 21.54 21.67
CA LEU A 33 19.82 20.73 20.96
C LEU A 33 19.63 19.36 21.65
N PRO A 34 18.41 18.78 21.62
CA PRO A 34 18.19 17.42 22.09
C PRO A 34 18.98 16.39 21.25
N GLU A 35 19.47 15.31 21.89
CA GLU A 35 20.13 14.19 21.18
C GLU A 35 19.24 13.52 20.12
N ASP A 36 17.92 13.69 20.23
CA ASP A 36 16.92 13.18 19.27
C ASP A 36 16.87 14.01 17.96
N ILE A 37 17.36 15.26 17.97
CA ILE A 37 17.47 16.12 16.78
C ILE A 37 18.91 15.99 16.24
N SER A 38 19.17 14.90 15.52
CA SER A 38 20.47 14.60 14.91
C SER A 38 20.48 14.77 13.38
N ASP A 39 19.34 15.17 12.81
CA ASP A 39 19.16 15.32 11.37
C ASP A 39 19.69 16.68 10.89
N PRO A 40 20.65 16.73 9.95
CA PRO A 40 21.24 17.98 9.47
C PRO A 40 20.20 19.00 8.98
N GLU A 41 19.13 18.55 8.31
CA GLU A 41 18.05 19.41 7.82
C GLU A 41 17.27 20.08 8.96
N GLN A 42 16.97 19.34 10.03
CA GLN A 42 16.27 19.89 11.19
C GLN A 42 17.14 20.90 11.95
N VAL A 43 18.46 20.66 11.99
CA VAL A 43 19.43 21.60 12.56
C VAL A 43 19.47 22.89 11.73
N GLU A 44 19.51 22.79 10.41
CA GLU A 44 19.47 23.94 9.49
C GLU A 44 18.16 24.75 9.62
N ASP A 45 17.01 24.07 9.74
CA ASP A 45 15.72 24.72 9.98
C ASP A 45 15.70 25.49 11.31
N ILE A 46 16.29 24.92 12.38
CA ILE A 46 16.40 25.59 13.68
C ILE A 46 17.32 26.81 13.60
N ILE A 47 18.45 26.70 12.90
CA ILE A 47 19.35 27.84 12.67
C ILE A 47 18.63 28.94 11.89
N ARG A 48 17.83 28.60 10.89
CA ARG A 48 17.02 29.56 10.14
C ARG A 48 16.02 30.26 11.05
N MET A 49 15.29 29.52 11.89
CA MET A 49 14.35 30.10 12.85
C MET A 49 15.04 31.02 13.87
N ILE A 50 16.25 30.70 14.32
CA ILE A 50 17.05 31.54 15.23
C ILE A 50 17.49 32.84 14.53
N ASN A 51 17.88 32.78 13.26
CA ASN A 51 18.19 33.99 12.47
C ASN A 51 16.94 34.85 12.26
N ASP A 52 15.77 34.26 12.04
CA ASP A 52 14.49 34.99 11.93
C ASP A 52 14.11 35.69 13.25
N MET A 53 14.60 35.21 14.40
CA MET A 53 14.49 35.89 15.71
C MET A 53 15.48 37.05 15.88
N GLY A 54 16.29 37.34 14.86
CA GLY A 54 17.29 38.41 14.88
C GLY A 54 18.59 38.07 15.59
N ILE A 55 18.88 36.78 15.81
CA ILE A 55 20.13 36.31 16.41
C ILE A 55 20.99 35.67 15.31
N ASN A 56 22.11 36.29 14.98
CA ASN A 56 23.00 35.76 13.94
C ASN A 56 23.76 34.53 14.45
N VAL A 57 23.72 33.43 13.69
CA VAL A 57 24.46 32.20 14.00
C VAL A 57 25.74 32.13 13.16
N PHE A 58 26.91 31.98 13.81
CA PHE A 58 28.22 31.92 13.17
C PHE A 58 28.97 30.61 13.44
N GLU A 59 29.83 30.16 12.53
CA GLU A 59 30.69 28.98 12.74
C GLU A 59 31.75 29.22 13.83
N VAL A 60 32.27 30.44 13.91
CA VAL A 60 33.25 30.88 14.91
C VAL A 60 32.77 32.20 15.49
N ALA A 61 33.03 32.42 16.78
CA ALA A 61 32.68 33.66 17.46
C ALA A 61 33.24 34.88 16.70
N PRO A 62 32.39 35.82 16.24
CA PRO A 62 32.82 37.01 15.53
C PRO A 62 33.59 37.95 16.45
N ASP A 63 34.47 38.77 15.87
CA ASP A 63 35.15 39.85 16.57
C ASP A 63 34.21 41.06 16.77
N ALA A 64 34.56 41.92 17.73
CA ALA A 64 33.72 43.05 18.14
C ALA A 64 33.39 44.03 17.00
N ASP A 65 34.29 44.14 16.01
CA ASP A 65 34.10 44.99 14.84
C ASP A 65 33.09 44.38 13.85
N ALA A 66 33.03 43.05 13.72
CA ALA A 66 32.04 42.37 12.88
C ALA A 66 30.64 42.38 13.51
N LEU A 67 30.54 42.33 14.84
CA LEU A 67 29.26 42.42 15.55
C LEU A 67 28.58 43.78 15.38
N LEU A 68 29.35 44.88 15.41
CA LEU A 68 28.83 46.24 15.22
C LEU A 68 28.32 46.50 13.80
N LEU A 69 28.81 45.76 12.80
CA LEU A 69 28.37 45.88 11.41
C LEU A 69 27.13 45.01 11.10
N ALA A 70 26.86 44.02 11.96
CA ALA A 70 25.84 43.01 11.78
C ALA A 70 24.58 43.26 12.63
N GLU A 71 24.43 44.43 13.25
CA GLU A 71 23.19 44.83 13.92
C GLU A 71 22.02 44.76 12.93
N ALA A 72 21.25 43.69 13.04
CA ALA A 72 19.99 43.52 12.34
C ALA A 72 18.88 44.15 13.20
N ASP A 73 18.06 45.00 12.59
CA ASP A 73 16.82 45.48 13.19
C ASP A 73 15.95 44.27 13.55
N THR A 74 15.76 44.04 14.85
CA THR A 74 14.91 42.95 15.33
C THR A 74 13.46 43.40 15.34
N ASP A 75 12.66 42.85 14.43
CA ASP A 75 11.21 43.03 14.46
C ASP A 75 10.64 42.16 15.60
N GLU A 76 10.19 42.81 16.67
CA GLU A 76 9.65 42.16 17.87
C GLU A 76 8.47 41.23 17.54
N ALA A 77 7.71 41.52 16.48
CA ALA A 77 6.62 40.66 16.01
C ALA A 77 7.14 39.38 15.32
N ALA A 78 8.21 39.47 14.53
CA ALA A 78 8.85 38.32 13.90
C ALA A 78 9.55 37.42 14.94
N ALA A 79 10.13 38.02 15.98
CA ALA A 79 10.75 37.29 17.07
C ALA A 79 9.74 36.50 17.94
N GLU A 80 8.50 36.99 18.08
CA GLU A 80 7.42 36.28 18.78
C GLU A 80 6.85 35.13 17.93
N GLU A 81 6.69 35.33 16.62
CA GLU A 81 6.25 34.30 15.68
C GLU A 81 7.27 33.15 15.56
N ALA A 82 8.56 33.48 15.46
CA ALA A 82 9.62 32.47 15.39
C ALA A 82 9.77 31.69 16.70
N ALA A 83 9.57 32.32 17.87
CA ALA A 83 9.54 31.61 19.16
C ALA A 83 8.36 30.63 19.24
N ALA A 84 7.19 31.00 18.70
CA ALA A 84 6.04 30.10 18.61
C ALA A 84 6.27 28.94 17.63
N ALA A 85 6.94 29.20 16.49
CA ALA A 85 7.31 28.16 15.52
C ALA A 85 8.33 27.17 16.09
N LEU A 86 9.35 27.64 16.82
CA LEU A 86 10.35 26.80 17.48
C LEU A 86 9.70 25.86 18.52
N ALA A 87 8.76 26.39 19.30
CA ALA A 87 7.99 25.61 20.28
C ALA A 87 7.08 24.57 19.61
N ALA A 88 6.58 24.84 18.40
CA ALA A 88 5.79 23.87 17.63
C ALA A 88 6.67 22.77 17.02
N VAL A 89 7.88 23.10 16.54
CA VAL A 89 8.86 22.12 16.03
C VAL A 89 9.30 21.15 17.14
N GLU A 90 9.39 21.62 18.40
CA GLU A 90 9.64 20.77 19.57
C GLU A 90 8.50 19.76 19.86
N THR A 91 7.26 20.07 19.46
CA THR A 91 6.14 19.13 19.60
C THR A 91 6.08 18.06 18.52
N ASP A 92 6.75 18.29 17.39
CA ASP A 92 6.69 17.47 16.18
C ASP A 92 8.09 16.95 15.79
N ILE A 93 8.80 16.42 16.80
CA ILE A 93 10.11 15.77 16.67
C ILE A 93 9.96 14.59 15.72
N GLY A 94 10.44 14.76 14.49
CA GLY A 94 10.30 13.79 13.40
C GLY A 94 9.53 14.32 12.18
N ARG A 95 9.10 15.58 12.17
CA ARG A 95 8.67 16.28 10.95
C ARG A 95 9.87 16.42 10.02
N THR A 96 9.76 15.82 8.85
CA THR A 96 10.72 15.92 7.75
C THR A 96 9.97 16.46 6.55
N THR A 97 10.63 17.30 5.76
CA THR A 97 10.12 17.75 4.47
C THR A 97 10.46 16.81 3.33
N ASP A 98 11.27 15.77 3.60
CA ASP A 98 11.65 14.77 2.60
C ASP A 98 10.48 13.78 2.36
N PRO A 99 9.95 13.69 1.12
CA PRO A 99 8.82 12.82 0.81
C PRO A 99 9.13 11.32 0.94
N VAL A 100 10.38 10.92 0.73
CA VAL A 100 10.83 9.52 0.89
C VAL A 100 10.86 9.15 2.36
N ARG A 101 11.38 10.04 3.22
CA ARG A 101 11.41 9.82 4.66
C ARG A 101 10.02 9.85 5.27
N MET A 102 9.12 10.70 4.75
CA MET A 102 7.69 10.67 5.07
C MET A 102 7.08 9.30 4.73
N TYR A 103 7.32 8.79 3.52
CA TYR A 103 6.81 7.48 3.10
C TYR A 103 7.36 6.33 3.95
N MET A 104 8.67 6.29 4.21
CA MET A 104 9.29 5.22 5.01
C MET A 104 8.76 5.21 6.45
N ARG A 105 8.51 6.39 7.02
CA ARG A 105 7.88 6.52 8.33
C ARG A 105 6.45 5.99 8.32
N GLU A 106 5.65 6.36 7.31
CA GLU A 106 4.26 5.91 7.17
C GLU A 106 4.16 4.41 6.91
N MET A 107 4.98 3.88 6.00
CA MET A 107 5.09 2.44 5.71
C MET A 107 5.54 1.65 6.95
N GLY A 108 6.47 2.19 7.75
CA GLY A 108 6.93 1.58 8.99
C GLY A 108 5.91 1.56 10.14
N THR A 109 4.78 2.28 10.01
CA THR A 109 3.68 2.17 10.99
C THR A 109 2.84 0.90 10.82
N VAL A 110 2.90 0.29 9.63
CA VAL A 110 2.16 -0.93 9.32
C VAL A 110 3.07 -2.13 9.62
N GLU A 111 2.61 -3.01 10.51
CA GLU A 111 3.34 -4.22 10.87
C GLU A 111 3.38 -5.21 9.69
N LEU A 112 4.46 -6.00 9.62
CA LEU A 112 4.57 -7.06 8.62
C LEU A 112 3.55 -8.17 8.91
N LEU A 113 2.95 -8.72 7.85
CA LEU A 113 2.02 -9.83 7.97
C LEU A 113 2.76 -11.12 8.31
N THR A 114 2.12 -11.95 9.14
CA THR A 114 2.52 -13.36 9.28
C THR A 114 1.83 -14.17 8.19
N ARG A 115 2.35 -15.35 7.87
CA ARG A 115 1.70 -16.30 6.93
C ARG A 115 0.23 -16.57 7.31
N GLU A 116 -0.07 -16.67 8.59
CA GLU A 116 -1.45 -16.87 9.07
C GLU A 116 -2.32 -15.62 8.82
N GLY A 117 -1.76 -14.42 9.03
CA GLY A 117 -2.45 -13.15 8.73
C GLY A 117 -2.71 -12.96 7.23
N GLU A 118 -1.79 -13.37 6.37
CA GLU A 118 -2.00 -13.39 4.91
C GLU A 118 -3.16 -14.30 4.51
N ILE A 119 -3.22 -15.51 5.09
CA ILE A 119 -4.32 -16.46 4.85
C ILE A 119 -5.66 -15.88 5.35
N GLU A 120 -5.67 -15.22 6.51
CA GLU A 120 -6.89 -14.58 7.03
C GLU A 120 -7.38 -13.46 6.10
N ILE A 121 -6.47 -12.62 5.62
CA ILE A 121 -6.80 -11.55 4.67
C ILE A 121 -7.34 -12.14 3.36
N ALA A 122 -6.71 -13.21 2.85
CA ALA A 122 -7.19 -13.90 1.65
C ALA A 122 -8.62 -14.43 1.85
N LYS A 123 -8.89 -15.14 2.96
CA LYS A 123 -10.24 -15.63 3.29
C LYS A 123 -11.26 -14.50 3.38
N ARG A 124 -10.90 -13.38 4.01
CA ARG A 124 -11.77 -12.20 4.11
C ARG A 124 -12.08 -11.57 2.74
N ILE A 125 -11.10 -11.54 1.84
CA ILE A 125 -11.30 -11.05 0.47
C ILE A 125 -12.26 -11.99 -0.28
N GLU A 126 -12.07 -13.31 -0.17
CA GLU A 126 -12.94 -14.28 -0.84
C GLU A 126 -14.37 -14.30 -0.30
N GLU A 127 -14.54 -14.16 1.01
CA GLU A 127 -15.85 -14.01 1.64
C GLU A 127 -16.54 -12.72 1.16
N GLY A 128 -15.81 -11.61 1.09
CA GLY A 128 -16.34 -10.35 0.54
C GLY A 128 -16.76 -10.47 -0.92
N ILE A 129 -15.97 -11.14 -1.76
CA ILE A 129 -16.33 -11.41 -3.16
C ILE A 129 -17.60 -12.26 -3.22
N ARG A 130 -17.71 -13.30 -2.39
CA ARG A 130 -18.87 -14.19 -2.33
C ARG A 130 -20.14 -13.44 -1.93
N GLU A 131 -20.06 -12.55 -0.94
CA GLU A 131 -21.19 -11.70 -0.54
C GLU A 131 -21.65 -10.77 -1.65
N VAL A 132 -20.70 -10.12 -2.33
CA VAL A 132 -20.99 -9.25 -3.48
C VAL A 132 -21.63 -10.04 -4.61
N MET A 133 -21.09 -11.21 -4.95
CA MET A 133 -21.64 -12.09 -5.99
C MET A 133 -23.05 -12.59 -5.65
N SER A 134 -23.30 -12.92 -4.38
CA SER A 134 -24.65 -13.26 -3.90
C SER A 134 -25.62 -12.09 -4.07
N ALA A 135 -25.22 -10.86 -3.71
CA ALA A 135 -26.05 -9.68 -3.91
C ALA A 135 -26.32 -9.39 -5.40
N ILE A 136 -25.31 -9.57 -6.26
CA ILE A 136 -25.42 -9.43 -7.71
C ILE A 136 -26.41 -10.45 -8.29
N ALA A 137 -26.41 -11.69 -7.81
CA ALA A 137 -27.35 -12.73 -8.26
C ALA A 137 -28.83 -12.35 -8.00
N HIS A 138 -29.08 -11.54 -6.97
CA HIS A 138 -30.43 -11.05 -6.67
C HIS A 138 -30.85 -9.89 -7.60
N PHE A 139 -29.92 -9.21 -8.27
CA PHE A 139 -30.23 -8.14 -9.20
C PHE A 139 -30.76 -8.68 -10.53
N PRO A 140 -31.97 -8.27 -10.97
CA PRO A 140 -32.56 -8.77 -12.21
C PRO A 140 -31.68 -8.49 -13.43
N GLY A 141 -31.46 -9.50 -14.26
CA GLY A 141 -30.76 -9.36 -15.54
C GLY A 141 -29.23 -9.48 -15.48
N THR A 142 -28.60 -9.46 -14.29
CA THR A 142 -27.14 -9.61 -14.22
C THR A 142 -26.70 -11.01 -14.57
N VAL A 143 -27.30 -12.04 -13.95
CA VAL A 143 -26.97 -13.43 -14.22
C VAL A 143 -27.27 -13.78 -15.68
N ASP A 144 -28.37 -13.25 -16.24
CA ASP A 144 -28.69 -13.38 -17.67
C ASP A 144 -27.58 -12.82 -18.56
N SER A 145 -27.05 -11.63 -18.24
CA SER A 145 -26.01 -10.98 -19.03
C SER A 145 -24.71 -11.78 -18.99
N ILE A 146 -24.35 -12.35 -17.83
CA ILE A 146 -23.14 -13.15 -17.67
C ILE A 146 -23.26 -14.50 -18.38
N LEU A 147 -24.44 -15.13 -18.34
CA LEU A 147 -24.71 -16.33 -19.13
C LEU A 147 -24.64 -16.04 -20.63
N ALA A 148 -25.17 -14.90 -21.09
CA ALA A 148 -25.07 -14.51 -22.49
C ALA A 148 -23.61 -14.27 -22.92
N ASP A 149 -22.78 -13.68 -22.05
CA ASP A 149 -21.35 -13.53 -22.30
C ASP A 149 -20.65 -14.90 -22.36
N TYR A 150 -20.99 -15.83 -21.47
CA TYR A 150 -20.49 -17.21 -21.49
C TYR A 150 -20.86 -17.95 -22.78
N ASP A 151 -22.12 -17.88 -23.19
CA ASP A 151 -22.59 -18.48 -24.43
C ASP A 151 -21.88 -17.87 -25.65
N ARG A 152 -21.68 -16.54 -25.66
CA ARG A 152 -20.94 -15.86 -26.71
C ARG A 152 -19.50 -16.38 -26.82
N VAL A 153 -18.76 -16.44 -25.71
CA VAL A 153 -17.37 -16.90 -25.69
C VAL A 153 -17.27 -18.37 -26.12
N THR A 154 -18.17 -19.22 -25.67
CA THR A 154 -18.15 -20.65 -26.01
C THR A 154 -18.57 -20.95 -27.45
N THR A 155 -19.42 -20.11 -28.06
CA THR A 155 -19.90 -20.30 -29.44
C THR A 155 -19.06 -19.58 -30.50
N GLU A 156 -18.54 -18.40 -30.18
CA GLU A 156 -17.73 -17.58 -31.11
C GLU A 156 -16.23 -17.90 -31.04
N GLY A 157 -15.80 -18.81 -30.15
CA GLY A 157 -14.42 -19.28 -30.03
C GLY A 157 -13.51 -18.38 -29.21
N GLY A 158 -14.04 -17.71 -28.18
CA GLY A 158 -13.27 -16.94 -27.20
C GLY A 158 -12.61 -17.81 -26.11
N ARG A 159 -11.84 -17.20 -25.21
CA ARG A 159 -11.21 -17.89 -24.08
C ARG A 159 -12.09 -17.79 -22.84
N LEU A 160 -12.21 -18.87 -22.07
CA LEU A 160 -12.94 -18.83 -20.78
C LEU A 160 -12.29 -17.86 -19.78
N SER A 161 -10.97 -17.71 -19.89
CA SER A 161 -10.15 -16.71 -19.20
C SER A 161 -10.48 -15.26 -19.57
N ASP A 162 -11.46 -14.99 -20.45
CA ASP A 162 -11.99 -13.64 -20.68
C ASP A 162 -13.19 -13.31 -19.75
N ILE A 163 -13.77 -14.35 -19.13
CA ILE A 163 -14.99 -14.24 -18.30
C ILE A 163 -14.69 -14.55 -16.84
N LEU A 164 -13.99 -15.65 -16.59
CA LEU A 164 -13.71 -16.12 -15.24
C LEU A 164 -12.25 -16.48 -15.05
N SER A 165 -11.74 -16.19 -13.85
CA SER A 165 -10.40 -16.57 -13.44
C SER A 165 -10.37 -17.91 -12.72
N GLY A 166 -11.51 -18.36 -12.18
CA GLY A 166 -11.61 -19.64 -11.49
C GLY A 166 -12.84 -19.73 -10.60
N TYR A 167 -12.73 -20.54 -9.55
CA TYR A 167 -13.81 -20.79 -8.61
C TYR A 167 -13.33 -20.59 -7.16
N ILE A 168 -14.23 -20.14 -6.30
CA ILE A 168 -14.05 -20.21 -4.83
C ILE A 168 -14.55 -21.59 -4.41
N ASP A 169 -13.67 -22.42 -3.87
CA ASP A 169 -14.11 -23.66 -3.23
C ASP A 169 -14.55 -23.33 -1.79
N PRO A 170 -15.78 -23.71 -1.37
CA PRO A 170 -16.22 -23.53 0.01
C PRO A 170 -15.38 -24.31 1.03
N ASP A 171 -14.69 -25.38 0.63
CA ASP A 171 -13.91 -26.26 1.50
C ASP A 171 -12.39 -26.04 1.41
N ASP A 172 -11.92 -25.11 0.57
CA ASP A 172 -10.50 -24.76 0.49
C ASP A 172 -10.11 -23.88 1.69
N ASP A 173 -9.36 -24.47 2.61
CA ASP A 173 -8.87 -23.83 3.82
C ASP A 173 -7.61 -22.97 3.56
N GLY A 174 -7.22 -22.80 2.30
CA GLY A 174 -6.01 -22.09 1.88
C GLY A 174 -4.73 -22.88 2.21
N ALA A 175 -4.85 -24.18 2.53
CA ALA A 175 -3.70 -25.06 2.76
C ALA A 175 -3.14 -25.65 1.46
N ALA A 176 -3.89 -25.59 0.36
CA ALA A 176 -3.33 -25.70 -0.97
C ALA A 176 -2.48 -24.43 -1.21
N GLY A 177 -1.16 -24.60 -1.18
CA GLY A 177 -0.20 -23.50 -1.24
C GLY A 177 -0.44 -22.53 -2.40
N PRO A 178 0.14 -21.32 -2.33
CA PRO A 178 -0.01 -20.33 -3.40
C PRO A 178 0.28 -20.97 -4.75
N GLN A 179 -0.62 -20.71 -5.71
CA GLN A 179 -0.31 -20.87 -7.12
C GLN A 179 1.06 -20.23 -7.34
N GLN A 180 2.00 -21.07 -7.75
CA GLN A 180 3.42 -20.82 -7.98
C GLN A 180 3.74 -19.33 -8.12
N GLU A 181 4.36 -18.76 -7.09
CA GLU A 181 4.93 -17.41 -7.15
C GLU A 181 5.86 -17.37 -8.37
N VAL A 182 5.44 -16.64 -9.40
CA VAL A 182 6.34 -16.24 -10.48
C VAL A 182 7.39 -15.32 -9.87
N GLU A 183 8.56 -15.87 -9.55
CA GLU A 183 9.70 -15.08 -9.11
C GLU A 183 9.96 -13.97 -10.13
N PRO A 184 10.12 -12.71 -9.69
CA PRO A 184 10.45 -11.62 -10.61
C PRO A 184 11.87 -11.83 -11.13
N VAL A 185 11.96 -12.15 -12.42
CA VAL A 185 13.22 -12.32 -13.14
C VAL A 185 13.98 -10.99 -13.14
N VAL A 186 15.00 -10.88 -12.28
CA VAL A 186 15.96 -9.77 -12.33
C VAL A 186 16.87 -9.95 -13.55
N PRO A 187 17.01 -8.96 -14.45
CA PRO A 187 17.93 -9.08 -15.58
C PRO A 187 19.37 -8.87 -15.09
N ALA A 188 20.13 -9.95 -14.98
CA ALA A 188 21.55 -9.89 -14.69
C ALA A 188 22.34 -9.41 -15.92
N ALA A 189 22.83 -8.17 -15.84
CA ALA A 189 23.79 -7.62 -16.80
C ALA A 189 25.20 -8.21 -16.58
N ALA A 190 25.89 -8.40 -17.71
CA ALA A 190 27.14 -9.11 -17.93
C ALA A 190 28.37 -8.66 -17.12
N ALA A 191 29.22 -9.63 -16.76
CA ALA A 191 30.68 -9.57 -16.94
C ALA A 191 31.31 -10.99 -16.92
N LYS A 192 32.00 -11.35 -18.02
CA LYS A 192 32.92 -12.51 -18.21
C LYS A 192 34.39 -12.00 -18.07
N PRO A 193 35.48 -12.82 -18.17
CA PRO A 193 35.61 -14.30 -18.26
C PRO A 193 36.78 -14.93 -17.44
N ALA A 194 36.94 -16.26 -17.55
CA ALA A 194 38.15 -17.14 -17.48
C ALA A 194 37.93 -18.35 -16.55
N ALA A 195 38.30 -19.61 -16.81
CA ALA A 195 38.94 -20.29 -17.93
C ALA A 195 38.68 -21.83 -17.80
N ASP A 196 38.85 -22.53 -18.93
CA ASP A 196 39.20 -23.95 -19.14
C ASP A 196 38.45 -25.12 -18.48
N GLY A 197 38.04 -26.07 -19.34
CA GLY A 197 37.70 -27.44 -18.99
C GLY A 197 36.77 -28.14 -19.98
N LYS A 198 37.32 -28.68 -21.08
CA LYS A 198 36.69 -29.63 -22.00
C LYS A 198 36.22 -30.91 -21.28
N ASP A 199 35.00 -31.38 -21.55
CA ASP A 199 34.79 -32.66 -22.25
C ASP A 199 33.37 -32.77 -22.82
N ASP A 200 33.31 -33.32 -24.03
CA ASP A 200 32.12 -33.66 -24.83
C ASP A 200 31.33 -34.81 -24.21
N GLU A 201 30.00 -34.70 -24.13
CA GLU A 201 29.08 -35.79 -24.52
C GLU A 201 27.83 -35.16 -25.16
N GLU A 202 27.65 -35.39 -26.47
CA GLU A 202 26.40 -35.13 -27.21
C GLU A 202 25.36 -36.21 -26.89
N GLU A 203 24.08 -35.83 -27.01
CA GLU A 203 22.83 -36.63 -27.20
C GLU A 203 21.74 -36.20 -26.20
N ASP A 204 20.83 -35.31 -26.59
CA ASP A 204 19.61 -35.67 -27.34
C ASP A 204 18.69 -34.44 -27.38
N ASP A 205 18.44 -33.96 -28.60
CA ASP A 205 17.61 -32.80 -28.93
C ASP A 205 16.13 -33.23 -28.86
N ALA A 206 15.56 -33.22 -27.66
CA ALA A 206 14.12 -33.32 -27.47
C ALA A 206 13.57 -31.91 -27.21
N ASP A 207 13.35 -31.20 -28.31
CA ASP A 207 12.50 -30.01 -28.42
C ASP A 207 11.09 -30.37 -27.92
N THR A 208 10.95 -30.37 -26.59
CA THR A 208 9.65 -30.40 -25.96
C THR A 208 9.22 -28.95 -25.99
N GLU A 209 8.46 -28.60 -27.03
CA GLU A 209 7.51 -27.51 -26.95
C GLU A 209 6.69 -27.79 -25.69
N GLU A 210 7.11 -27.23 -24.55
CA GLU A 210 6.22 -27.01 -23.44
C GLU A 210 5.17 -26.06 -24.00
N GLU A 211 4.09 -26.63 -24.53
CA GLU A 211 2.82 -25.94 -24.57
C GLU A 211 2.65 -25.37 -23.16
N GLU A 212 2.81 -24.05 -23.06
CA GLU A 212 2.33 -23.26 -21.95
C GLU A 212 0.89 -23.67 -21.73
N GLY A 213 0.69 -24.65 -20.85
CA GLY A 213 -0.62 -25.19 -20.53
C GLY A 213 -1.43 -24.01 -20.06
N ASP A 214 -2.38 -23.59 -20.89
CA ASP A 214 -3.35 -22.53 -20.63
C ASP A 214 -3.96 -22.83 -19.26
N GLY A 215 -3.43 -22.18 -18.21
CA GLY A 215 -3.85 -22.32 -16.82
C GLY A 215 -5.22 -21.71 -16.57
N GLY A 216 -6.07 -21.72 -17.60
CA GLY A 216 -7.43 -21.27 -17.59
C GLY A 216 -8.36 -22.27 -16.90
N PRO A 217 -9.56 -21.82 -16.52
CA PRO A 217 -10.55 -22.67 -15.89
C PRO A 217 -11.00 -23.80 -16.80
N ASP A 218 -11.11 -25.01 -16.23
CA ASP A 218 -11.53 -26.23 -16.94
C ASP A 218 -12.88 -26.02 -17.67
N PRO A 219 -12.92 -26.17 -19.01
CA PRO A 219 -14.14 -26.01 -19.80
C PRO A 219 -15.28 -26.96 -19.41
N GLU A 220 -14.99 -28.18 -18.97
CA GLU A 220 -16.03 -29.12 -18.56
C GLU A 220 -16.68 -28.70 -17.26
N VAL A 221 -15.87 -28.27 -16.29
CA VAL A 221 -16.34 -27.73 -15.00
C VAL A 221 -17.17 -26.47 -15.23
N ALA A 222 -16.69 -25.57 -16.10
CA ALA A 222 -17.44 -24.37 -16.49
C ALA A 222 -18.80 -24.74 -17.09
N ARG A 223 -18.84 -25.65 -18.06
CA ARG A 223 -20.09 -26.10 -18.67
C ARG A 223 -21.08 -26.65 -17.64
N VAL A 224 -20.62 -27.45 -16.68
CA VAL A 224 -21.48 -28.00 -15.63
C VAL A 224 -22.01 -26.90 -14.70
N ARG A 225 -21.14 -25.98 -14.24
CA ARG A 225 -21.53 -24.91 -13.31
C ARG A 225 -22.44 -23.88 -13.97
N PHE A 226 -22.07 -23.36 -15.14
CA PHE A 226 -22.91 -22.42 -15.89
C PHE A 226 -24.23 -23.05 -16.34
N GLY A 227 -24.23 -24.35 -16.68
CA GLY A 227 -25.46 -25.10 -16.94
C GLY A 227 -26.40 -25.15 -15.72
N ALA A 228 -25.86 -25.47 -14.54
CA ALA A 228 -26.65 -25.47 -13.31
C ALA A 228 -27.21 -24.08 -12.95
N VAL A 229 -26.42 -23.02 -13.16
CA VAL A 229 -26.87 -21.63 -12.99
C VAL A 229 -27.99 -21.29 -13.98
N ALA A 230 -27.86 -21.68 -15.25
CA ALA A 230 -28.88 -21.44 -16.28
C ALA A 230 -30.21 -22.14 -15.96
N ASP A 231 -30.15 -23.41 -15.56
CA ASP A 231 -31.33 -24.19 -15.17
C ASP A 231 -32.04 -23.57 -13.96
N GLN A 232 -31.28 -23.19 -12.92
CA GLN A 232 -31.84 -22.57 -11.73
C GLN A 232 -32.39 -21.17 -12.01
N LEU A 233 -31.77 -20.41 -12.91
CA LEU A 233 -32.26 -19.09 -13.33
C LEU A 233 -33.65 -19.21 -13.98
N GLU A 234 -33.89 -20.24 -14.79
CA GLU A 234 -35.22 -20.48 -15.37
C GLU A 234 -36.26 -20.87 -14.32
N VAL A 235 -35.88 -21.62 -13.28
CA VAL A 235 -36.74 -21.91 -12.12
C VAL A 235 -37.07 -20.61 -11.37
N ALA A 236 -36.06 -19.78 -11.07
CA ALA A 236 -36.23 -18.50 -10.40
C ALA A 236 -37.13 -17.55 -11.20
N LYS A 237 -36.93 -17.43 -12.52
CA LYS A 237 -37.80 -16.64 -13.42
C LYS A 237 -39.25 -17.12 -13.39
N LYS A 238 -39.49 -18.43 -13.41
CA LYS A 238 -40.85 -19.01 -13.32
C LYS A 238 -41.50 -18.70 -11.97
N ALA A 239 -40.75 -18.83 -10.88
CA ALA A 239 -41.22 -18.49 -9.53
C ALA A 239 -41.56 -16.99 -9.41
N LEU A 240 -40.68 -16.11 -9.91
CA LEU A 240 -40.88 -14.67 -9.95
C LEU A 240 -42.13 -14.27 -10.74
N LYS A 241 -42.35 -14.87 -11.92
CA LYS A 241 -43.53 -14.61 -12.75
C LYS A 241 -44.83 -15.09 -12.10
N LYS A 242 -44.82 -16.22 -11.39
CA LYS A 242 -46.03 -16.82 -10.80
C LYS A 242 -46.43 -16.20 -9.47
N HIS A 243 -45.46 -15.94 -8.59
CA HIS A 243 -45.70 -15.59 -7.19
C HIS A 243 -45.28 -14.16 -6.84
N GLY A 244 -44.55 -13.47 -7.73
CA GLY A 244 -43.97 -12.17 -7.46
C GLY A 244 -42.71 -12.23 -6.59
N ARG A 245 -41.91 -11.16 -6.63
CA ARG A 245 -40.57 -11.09 -6.01
C ARG A 245 -40.56 -11.21 -4.48
N ALA A 246 -41.61 -10.75 -3.81
CA ALA A 246 -41.72 -10.80 -2.35
C ALA A 246 -42.24 -12.14 -1.80
N SER A 247 -42.58 -13.09 -2.68
CA SER A 247 -43.04 -14.40 -2.23
C SER A 247 -41.89 -15.23 -1.68
N LYS A 248 -42.18 -16.04 -0.65
CA LYS A 248 -41.19 -16.94 -0.06
C LYS A 248 -40.58 -17.89 -1.10
N GLN A 249 -41.39 -18.39 -2.03
CA GLN A 249 -40.94 -19.28 -3.10
C GLN A 249 -39.97 -18.60 -4.07
N ALA A 250 -40.20 -17.32 -4.42
CA ALA A 250 -39.28 -16.59 -5.28
C ALA A 250 -37.97 -16.23 -4.56
N VAL A 251 -38.04 -15.91 -3.26
CA VAL A 251 -36.85 -15.66 -2.44
C VAL A 251 -36.00 -16.93 -2.31
N GLU A 252 -36.61 -18.08 -2.02
CA GLU A 252 -35.91 -19.36 -1.94
C GLU A 252 -35.24 -19.71 -3.29
N ALA A 253 -35.95 -19.56 -4.42
CA ALA A 253 -35.39 -19.83 -5.73
C ALA A 253 -34.23 -18.89 -6.12
N LEU A 254 -34.30 -17.61 -5.73
CA LEU A 254 -33.21 -16.64 -5.91
C LEU A 254 -32.02 -16.93 -4.99
N GLN A 255 -32.27 -17.41 -3.77
CA GLN A 255 -31.21 -17.81 -2.85
C GLN A 255 -30.45 -19.03 -3.38
N GLU A 256 -31.15 -20.04 -3.90
CA GLU A 256 -30.53 -21.19 -4.56
C GLU A 256 -29.72 -20.78 -5.79
N LEU A 257 -30.22 -19.84 -6.59
CA LEU A 257 -29.46 -19.25 -7.70
C LEU A 257 -28.17 -18.57 -7.21
N ALA A 258 -28.27 -17.79 -6.13
CA ALA A 258 -27.12 -17.10 -5.54
C ALA A 258 -26.07 -18.09 -5.01
N ILE A 259 -26.48 -19.20 -4.41
CA ILE A 259 -25.57 -20.25 -3.93
C ILE A 259 -24.77 -20.88 -5.08
N LEU A 260 -25.39 -21.08 -6.24
CA LEU A 260 -24.71 -21.62 -7.42
C LEU A 260 -23.80 -20.58 -8.10
N PHE A 261 -24.17 -19.30 -8.02
CA PHE A 261 -23.48 -18.21 -8.70
C PHE A 261 -22.31 -17.63 -7.90
N MET A 262 -22.42 -17.55 -6.57
CA MET A 262 -21.41 -16.97 -5.69
C MET A 262 -20.00 -17.58 -5.76
N PRO A 263 -19.80 -18.87 -6.10
CA PRO A 263 -18.47 -19.45 -6.20
C PRO A 263 -17.73 -19.09 -7.51
N ILE A 264 -18.35 -18.39 -8.45
CA ILE A 264 -17.73 -18.05 -9.75
C ILE A 264 -16.87 -16.79 -9.56
N LYS A 265 -15.56 -16.86 -9.82
CA LYS A 265 -14.67 -15.68 -9.81
C LYS A 265 -14.65 -15.05 -11.19
N LEU A 266 -15.34 -13.92 -11.35
CA LEU A 266 -15.32 -13.14 -12.58
C LEU A 266 -14.05 -12.29 -12.67
N ILE A 267 -13.61 -12.02 -13.89
CA ILE A 267 -12.43 -11.18 -14.13
C ILE A 267 -12.83 -9.70 -14.07
N PRO A 268 -12.11 -8.86 -13.29
CA PRO A 268 -12.27 -7.42 -13.35
C PRO A 268 -11.88 -6.90 -14.74
N LYS A 269 -12.75 -6.08 -15.36
CA LYS A 269 -12.47 -5.40 -16.64
C LYS A 269 -11.91 -4.00 -16.42
#